data_AF-A0A4R0F298-F1
#
_entry.id   AF-A0A4R0F298-F1
#
_cell.length_a   1.000
_cell.length_b   1.000
_cell.length_c   1.000
_cell.angle_alpha   90.00
_cell.angle_beta   90.00
_cell.angle_gamma   90.00
#
_symmetry.space_group_name_H-M   'P 1'
#
loop_
_entity.id
_entity.type
_entity.pdbx_description
1 polymer ?
#
loop_
_entity_poly.entity_id
_entity_poly.type
_entity_poly.pdbx_seq_one_letter_code
_entity_poly.pdbx_strand_id
1 'polypeptide(L)' 'MTYQLCYASQAKLASETRLQDLRDILSEARDFNVKLKIKGVSCYADSCFFQCLEGEQDSVFKLIE' A
#
# COMPACT_ATOMS: atom_id res chain seq x y z
N MET A 1 -3.72 15.21 14.53
CA MET A 1 -4.72 15.26 13.45
C MET A 1 -4.34 14.18 12.47
N THR A 2 -5.27 13.32 12.06
CA THR A 2 -4.97 12.17 11.20
C THR A 2 -4.95 12.62 9.75
N TYR A 3 -3.91 12.29 9.00
CA TYR A 3 -3.77 12.55 7.57
C TYR A 3 -4.19 11.31 6.78
N GLN A 4 -4.89 11.52 5.66
CA GLN A 4 -5.32 10.46 4.76
C GLN A 4 -4.80 10.75 3.36
N LEU A 5 -4.21 9.74 2.73
CA LEU A 5 -3.83 9.81 1.32
C LEU A 5 -4.40 8.63 0.55
N CYS A 6 -5.02 8.92 -0.58
CA CYS A 6 -5.49 7.92 -1.54
C CYS A 6 -4.74 8.07 -2.86
N TYR A 7 -4.33 6.95 -3.44
CA TYR A 7 -3.77 6.92 -4.78
C TYR A 7 -4.18 5.65 -5.53
N ALA A 8 -4.08 5.71 -6.85
CA ALA A 8 -4.22 4.56 -7.73
C ALA A 8 -2.98 4.42 -8.60
N SER A 9 -2.61 3.19 -8.94
CA SER A 9 -1.45 2.91 -9.79
C SER A 9 -1.71 1.72 -10.72
N GLN A 10 -1.02 1.71 -11.87
CA GLN A 10 -1.03 0.57 -12.76
C GLN A 10 -0.02 -0.47 -12.26
N ALA A 11 -0.48 -1.70 -12.07
CA ALA A 11 0.36 -2.82 -11.66
C ALA A 11 1.19 -3.33 -12.84
N LYS A 12 2.48 -3.56 -12.60
CA LYS A 12 3.39 -4.23 -13.54
C LYS A 12 3.72 -5.63 -13.03
N LEU A 13 2.69 -6.45 -12.82
CA LEU A 13 2.83 -7.81 -12.31
C LEU A 13 2.83 -8.80 -13.47
N ALA A 14 3.84 -9.69 -13.52
CA ALA A 14 3.81 -10.81 -14.44
C ALA A 14 2.71 -11.81 -14.01
N SER A 15 2.06 -12.45 -14.98
CA SER A 15 0.98 -13.42 -14.67
C SER A 15 1.45 -14.57 -13.78
N GLU A 16 2.71 -14.99 -13.96
CA GLU A 16 3.32 -16.13 -13.26
C GLU A 16 3.61 -15.82 -11.78
N THR A 17 3.97 -14.58 -11.46
CA THR A 17 4.38 -14.14 -10.12
C THR A 17 3.29 -13.39 -9.37
N ARG A 18 2.21 -12.96 -10.05
CA ARG A 18 1.15 -12.09 -9.52
C ARG A 18 0.69 -12.43 -8.10
N LEU A 19 0.40 -13.70 -7.83
CA LEU A 19 -0.08 -14.11 -6.49
C LEU A 19 0.99 -13.97 -5.42
N GLN A 20 2.25 -14.23 -5.75
CA GLN A 20 3.37 -14.06 -4.84
C GLN A 20 3.64 -12.57 -4.62
N ASP A 21 3.71 -11.78 -5.69
CA ASP A 21 3.90 -10.34 -5.61
C ASP A 21 2.82 -9.65 -4.75
N LEU A 22 1.55 -10.06 -4.89
CA LEU A 22 0.47 -9.54 -4.04
C LEU A 22 0.66 -9.89 -2.56
N ARG A 23 1.16 -11.09 -2.25
CA ARG A 23 1.44 -11.50 -0.87
C ARG A 23 2.63 -10.73 -0.30
N ASP A 24 3.67 -10.52 -1.09
CA ASP A 24 4.87 -9.81 -0.69
C ASP A 24 4.53 -8.34 -0.40
N ILE A 25 3.80 -7.67 -1.32
CA ILE A 25 3.29 -6.31 -1.13
C ILE A 25 2.50 -6.20 0.19
N LEU A 26 1.57 -7.12 0.44
CA LEU A 26 0.74 -7.08 1.66
C LEU A 26 1.55 -7.36 2.93
N SER A 27 2.58 -8.21 2.85
CA SER A 27 3.42 -8.57 3.99
C SER A 27 4.34 -7.41 4.37
N GLU A 28 5.05 -6.85 3.39
CA GLU A 28 5.88 -5.66 3.58
C GLU A 28 5.05 -4.48 4.07
N ALA A 29 3.93 -4.18 3.40
CA ALA A 29 3.06 -3.08 3.79
C ALA A 29 2.59 -3.23 5.25
N ARG A 30 2.20 -4.43 5.68
CA ARG A 30 1.77 -4.66 7.06
C ARG A 30 2.90 -4.43 8.05
N ASP A 31 4.11 -4.91 7.77
CA ASP A 31 5.26 -4.76 8.66
C ASP A 31 5.66 -3.30 8.86
N PHE A 32 5.70 -2.51 7.78
CA PHE A 32 6.00 -1.08 7.86
C PHE A 32 4.85 -0.28 8.47
N ASN A 33 3.61 -0.59 8.11
CA ASN A 33 2.44 0.09 8.63
C ASN A 33 2.31 -0.05 10.15
N VAL A 34 2.61 -1.23 10.72
CA VAL A 34 2.63 -1.42 12.18
C VAL A 34 3.69 -0.55 12.85
N LYS A 35 4.91 -0.53 12.30
CA LYS A 35 6.03 0.27 12.85
C LYS A 35 5.75 1.76 12.83
N LEU A 36 5.13 2.25 11.75
CA LEU A 36 4.82 3.67 11.52
C LEU A 36 3.42 4.07 12.02
N LYS A 37 2.67 3.13 12.61
CA LYS A 37 1.28 3.33 13.08
C LYS A 37 0.33 3.83 11.98
N ILE A 38 0.54 3.34 10.77
CA ILE A 38 -0.30 3.60 9.61
C ILE A 38 -1.34 2.50 9.48
N LYS A 39 -2.57 2.87 9.09
CA LYS A 39 -3.65 1.94 8.75
C LYS A 39 -4.12 2.22 7.33
N GLY A 40 -4.93 1.34 6.79
CA GLY A 40 -5.44 1.56 5.44
C GLY A 40 -6.03 0.33 4.79
N VAL A 41 -6.27 0.46 3.49
CA VAL A 41 -6.75 -0.61 2.61
C VAL A 41 -5.98 -0.55 1.30
N SER A 42 -5.66 -1.71 0.73
CA SER A 42 -5.13 -1.86 -0.62
C SER A 42 -6.01 -2.83 -1.40
N CYS A 43 -6.52 -2.40 -2.55
CA CYS A 43 -7.39 -3.15 -3.43
C CYS A 43 -6.67 -3.37 -4.76
N TYR A 44 -6.72 -4.60 -5.28
CA TYR A 44 -6.18 -4.94 -6.58
C TYR A 44 -7.27 -5.54 -7.47
N ALA A 45 -7.49 -4.94 -8.64
CA ALA A 45 -8.40 -5.43 -9.67
C ALA A 45 -7.96 -4.87 -11.05
N ASP A 46 -8.18 -5.64 -12.11
CA ASP A 46 -7.89 -5.23 -13.50
C ASP A 46 -6.51 -4.60 -13.71
N SER A 47 -5.49 -5.23 -13.12
CA SER A 47 -4.10 -4.76 -13.17
C SER A 47 -3.90 -3.35 -12.61
N CYS A 48 -4.79 -2.88 -11.75
CA CYS A 48 -4.71 -1.61 -11.04
C CYS A 48 -4.70 -1.84 -9.53
N PHE A 49 -3.96 -1.00 -8.82
CA PHE A 49 -4.06 -0.87 -7.38
C PHE A 49 -4.81 0.41 -7.02
N PHE A 50 -5.60 0.34 -5.96
CA PHE A 50 -6.07 1.50 -5.23
C PHE A 50 -5.65 1.33 -3.77
N GLN A 51 -5.05 2.36 -3.19
CA GLN A 51 -4.61 2.34 -1.80
C GLN A 51 -5.04 3.61 -1.07
N CYS A 52 -5.52 3.42 0.16
CA CYS A 52 -5.78 4.49 1.12
C CYS A 52 -4.90 4.24 2.35
N LEU A 53 -4.17 5.27 2.78
CA LEU A 53 -3.31 5.26 3.95
C LEU A 53 -3.76 6.33 4.94
N GLU A 54 -3.84 5.97 6.21
CA GLU A 54 -4.23 6.85 7.31
C GLU A 54 -3.19 6.79 8.43
N GLY A 55 -2.73 7.96 8.89
CA GLY A 55 -1.73 8.05 9.94
C GLY A 55 -1.32 9.48 10.26
N GLU A 56 -0.17 9.64 10.91
CA GLU A 56 0.48 10.95 11.03
C GLU A 56 1.03 11.37 9.65
N GLN A 57 0.89 12.65 9.30
CA GLN A 57 1.29 13.18 7.98
C GLN A 57 2.74 12.81 7.61
N ASP A 58 3.70 13.07 8.50
CA ASP A 58 5.11 12.76 8.26
C ASP A 58 5.37 11.25 8.10
N SER A 59 4.62 10.43 8.83
CA SER A 59 4.70 8.97 8.71
C SER A 59 4.14 8.49 7.36
N VAL A 60 3.02 9.05 6.90
CA VAL A 60 2.41 8.72 5.61
C VAL A 60 3.33 9.14 4.45
N PHE A 61 3.94 10.33 4.52
CA PHE A 61 4.84 10.80 3.47
C PHE A 61 6.13 9.97 3.36
N LYS A 62 6.68 9.46 4.48
CA LYS A 62 7.84 8.54 4.47
C LYS A 62 7.63 7.24 3.70
N LEU A 63 6.39 6.81 3.48
CA LEU A 63 6.08 5.60 2.71
C LEU A 63 5.97 5.83 1.20
N ILE A 64 5.97 7.08 0.76
CA ILE A 64 5.62 7.45 -0.62
C ILE A 64 6.79 8.05 -1.39
N GLU A 65 7.79 8.58 -0.70
CA GLU A 65 9.11 8.87 -1.29
C GLU A 65 9.81 7.59 -1.78
#